data_AF-A0A8S1IVW8-F1
#
_entry.id   AF-A0A8S1IVW8-F1
#
_cell.length_a   1.000
_cell.length_b   1.000
_cell.length_c   1.000
_cell.angle_alpha   90.00
_cell.angle_beta   90.00
_cell.angle_gamma   90.00
#
_symmetry.space_group_name_H-M   'P 1'
#
loop_
_entity.id
_entity.type
_entity.pdbx_description
1 polymer ?
#
loop_
_entity_poly.entity_id
_entity_poly.type
_entity_poly.pdbx_seq_one_letter_code
_entity_poly.pdbx_strand_id
1 'polypeptide(L)'
;DFITIFNRIYVNRLFPPFWHQLTLHCGWNGTGAGGPYWSAAASQQPPGNFQSSTWCCNPQFRITARKACEVLLCLQQKDPQICNGGHVPKGDRDLSYGMTVIRVRPDEIGRIWKLHPGDVAHESGLTSSRETVVALRLNAAEAFVAIPYTSQQGMEAPFVLRTFSSVPIEIEQLPAPLSLVVSGYWTGASAGGSRHNPTWGSNPQ
;
A
#
# COMPACT_ATOMS: atom_id res chain seq x y z
N ASP A 1 -37.62 10.99 1.75
CA ASP A 1 -37.16 12.38 1.91
C ASP A 1 -35.64 12.49 1.93
N PHE A 2 -34.91 12.07 2.98
CA PHE A 2 -33.43 12.15 2.96
C PHE A 2 -32.75 11.14 2.00
N ILE A 3 -33.08 9.85 2.13
CA ILE A 3 -32.49 8.76 1.32
C ILE A 3 -32.84 8.90 -0.18
N THR A 4 -33.90 9.62 -0.49
CA THR A 4 -34.35 9.89 -1.86
C THR A 4 -33.61 11.05 -2.53
N ILE A 5 -32.97 11.93 -1.75
CA ILE A 5 -32.33 13.16 -2.25
C ILE A 5 -30.81 13.06 -2.15
N PHE A 6 -30.27 12.43 -1.10
CA PHE A 6 -28.83 12.38 -0.84
C PHE A 6 -28.27 10.97 -1.03
N ASN A 7 -27.14 10.89 -1.72
CA ASN A 7 -26.39 9.64 -1.90
C ASN A 7 -25.09 9.58 -1.08
N ARG A 8 -24.73 10.67 -0.37
CA ARG A 8 -23.49 10.76 0.40
C ARG A 8 -23.61 11.78 1.53
N ILE A 9 -23.04 11.42 2.70
CA ILE A 9 -22.87 12.32 3.85
C ILE A 9 -21.38 12.45 4.13
N TYR A 10 -20.90 13.68 4.26
CA TYR A 10 -19.55 13.96 4.72
C TYR A 10 -19.57 14.26 6.21
N VAL A 11 -18.84 13.47 7.01
CA VAL A 11 -18.72 13.66 8.45
C VAL A 11 -17.29 14.08 8.76
N ASN A 12 -17.10 15.33 9.16
CA ASN A 12 -15.80 15.81 9.63
C ASN A 12 -15.70 15.57 11.13
N ARG A 13 -14.89 14.58 11.54
CA ARG A 13 -14.67 14.26 12.96
C ARG A 13 -13.60 15.18 13.53
N LEU A 14 -13.96 15.95 14.54
CA LEU A 14 -13.00 16.66 15.38
C LEU A 14 -12.53 15.70 16.49
N PHE A 15 -11.26 15.33 16.45
CA PHE A 15 -10.70 14.49 17.52
C PHE A 15 -10.38 15.35 18.73
N PRO A 16 -10.66 14.86 19.94
CA PRO A 16 -10.19 15.50 21.15
C PRO A 16 -8.67 15.71 21.12
N PRO A 17 -8.15 16.78 21.77
CA PRO A 17 -6.72 17.10 21.74
C PRO A 17 -5.84 16.03 22.41
N PHE A 18 -6.43 15.15 23.23
CA PHE A 18 -5.73 14.04 23.89
C PHE A 18 -5.60 12.78 23.02
N TRP A 19 -6.24 12.73 21.85
CA TRP A 19 -6.02 11.62 20.92
C TRP A 19 -4.58 11.66 20.43
N HIS A 20 -3.94 10.48 20.39
CA HIS A 20 -2.59 10.37 19.89
C HIS A 20 -2.60 10.51 18.37
N GLN A 21 -1.76 11.41 17.86
CA GLN A 21 -1.70 11.81 16.46
C GLN A 21 -0.30 11.63 15.91
N LEU A 22 -0.19 10.97 14.75
CA LEU A 22 1.06 10.86 13.99
C LEU A 22 0.81 11.32 12.55
N THR A 23 1.81 11.96 11.96
CA THR A 23 1.80 12.39 10.56
C THR A 23 3.11 11.97 9.90
N LEU A 24 3.00 11.14 8.88
CA LEU A 24 4.12 10.62 8.11
C LEU A 24 4.05 11.20 6.70
N HIS A 25 5.06 11.96 6.31
CA HIS A 25 5.22 12.43 4.94
C HIS A 25 6.03 11.41 4.14
N CYS A 26 5.38 10.80 3.15
CA CYS A 26 5.93 9.67 2.41
C CYS A 26 5.72 9.87 0.90
N GLY A 27 6.05 8.85 0.12
CA GLY A 27 5.76 8.82 -1.30
C GLY A 27 5.89 7.41 -1.89
N TRP A 28 5.21 7.20 -3.01
CA TRP A 28 5.53 6.11 -3.93
C TRP A 28 6.66 6.60 -4.82
N ASN A 29 7.83 5.98 -4.75
CA ASN A 29 9.05 6.40 -5.45
C ASN A 29 9.85 5.20 -5.98
N GLY A 30 10.34 5.26 -7.21
CA GLY A 30 11.12 4.20 -7.85
C GLY A 30 10.48 2.81 -7.68
N THR A 31 11.22 1.89 -7.06
CA THR A 31 10.73 0.52 -6.77
C THR A 31 9.57 0.49 -5.77
N GLY A 32 9.38 1.54 -4.98
CA GLY A 32 8.26 1.72 -4.05
C GLY A 32 6.92 2.05 -4.71
N ALA A 33 6.88 2.35 -6.02
CA ALA A 33 5.64 2.54 -6.76
C ALA A 33 5.09 1.20 -7.26
N GLY A 34 4.65 0.35 -6.33
CA GLY A 34 4.32 -1.05 -6.58
C GLY A 34 2.98 -1.30 -7.28
N GLY A 35 2.06 -0.34 -7.24
CA GLY A 35 0.71 -0.47 -7.80
C GLY A 35 -0.20 -1.40 -6.97
N PRO A 36 -1.41 -1.74 -7.47
CA PRO A 36 -2.36 -2.58 -6.74
C PRO A 36 -1.95 -4.06 -6.71
N TYR A 37 -2.48 -4.83 -5.75
CA TYR A 37 -2.19 -6.27 -5.65
C TYR A 37 -2.76 -7.07 -6.82
N TRP A 38 -3.93 -6.67 -7.30
CA TRP A 38 -4.54 -7.20 -8.51
C TRP A 38 -4.41 -6.15 -9.62
N SER A 39 -3.70 -6.48 -10.70
CA SER A 39 -3.60 -5.58 -11.86
C SER A 39 -4.61 -5.97 -12.94
N ALA A 40 -5.18 -4.97 -13.61
CA ALA A 40 -6.13 -5.17 -14.71
C ALA A 40 -5.46 -5.37 -16.08
N ALA A 41 -4.12 -5.45 -16.16
CA ALA A 41 -3.40 -5.43 -17.43
C ALA A 41 -2.37 -6.56 -17.56
N ALA A 42 -2.67 -7.49 -18.48
CA ALA A 42 -1.85 -7.66 -19.67
C ALA A 42 -2.79 -7.68 -20.89
N SER A 43 -2.62 -6.74 -21.80
CA SER A 43 -3.47 -6.46 -22.96
C SER A 43 -3.50 -7.55 -24.06
N GLN A 44 -3.21 -8.82 -23.73
CA GLN A 44 -3.16 -9.92 -24.73
C GLN A 44 -3.64 -11.30 -24.23
N GLN A 45 -4.26 -11.43 -23.05
CA GLN A 45 -4.72 -12.74 -22.52
C GLN A 45 -6.04 -12.59 -21.74
N PRO A 46 -6.83 -13.69 -21.55
CA PRO A 46 -8.24 -13.60 -21.13
C PRO A 46 -8.44 -12.90 -19.78
N PRO A 47 -9.66 -12.43 -19.47
CA PRO A 47 -9.95 -11.64 -18.27
C PRO A 47 -9.67 -12.47 -17.00
N GLY A 48 -8.50 -12.25 -16.41
CA GLY A 48 -8.09 -12.80 -15.13
C GLY A 48 -7.34 -11.74 -14.35
N ASN A 49 -7.64 -11.62 -13.05
CA ASN A 49 -6.88 -10.76 -12.15
C ASN A 49 -5.49 -11.38 -11.97
N PHE A 50 -4.45 -10.78 -12.56
CA PHE A 50 -3.08 -11.21 -12.35
C PHE A 50 -2.58 -10.69 -11.00
N GLN A 51 -1.96 -11.57 -10.22
CA GLN A 51 -1.28 -11.18 -8.99
C GLN A 51 -0.06 -10.32 -9.33
N SER A 52 0.00 -9.12 -8.76
CA SER A 52 1.12 -8.20 -8.93
C SER A 52 2.40 -8.75 -8.29
N SER A 53 3.51 -8.68 -9.03
CA SER A 53 4.85 -9.01 -8.52
C SER A 53 5.50 -7.84 -7.77
N THR A 54 4.95 -6.62 -7.88
CA THR A 54 5.55 -5.40 -7.31
C THR A 54 4.72 -4.75 -6.22
N TRP A 55 3.49 -5.20 -5.98
CA TRP A 55 2.63 -4.63 -4.93
C TRP A 55 3.30 -4.67 -3.55
N CYS A 56 4.04 -5.75 -3.26
CA CYS A 56 4.77 -5.89 -2.01
C CYS A 56 5.89 -4.84 -1.84
N CYS A 57 6.29 -4.15 -2.91
CA CYS A 57 7.27 -3.08 -2.87
C CYS A 57 6.68 -1.73 -2.42
N ASN A 58 5.36 -1.53 -2.47
CA ASN A 58 4.72 -0.33 -1.93
C ASN A 58 5.18 -0.02 -0.49
N PRO A 59 5.23 1.24 -0.03
CA PRO A 59 5.49 1.54 1.37
C PRO A 59 4.56 0.74 2.29
N GLN A 60 5.09 0.21 3.40
CA GLN A 60 4.30 -0.57 4.35
C GLN A 60 4.54 -0.03 5.75
N PHE A 61 3.47 0.13 6.51
CA PHE A 61 3.49 0.73 7.84
C PHE A 61 2.91 -0.25 8.84
N ARG A 62 3.76 -0.79 9.71
CA ARG A 62 3.33 -1.66 10.80
C ARG A 62 2.81 -0.80 11.94
N ILE A 63 1.62 -1.13 12.42
CA ILE A 63 0.88 -0.36 13.43
C ILE A 63 0.58 -1.30 14.60
N THR A 64 0.93 -0.87 15.80
CA THR A 64 0.67 -1.64 17.04
C THR A 64 0.18 -0.73 18.16
N ALA A 65 -0.54 -1.31 19.11
CA ALA A 65 -1.04 -0.61 20.28
C ALA A 65 -0.81 -1.45 21.54
N ARG A 66 -0.49 -0.81 22.66
CA ARG A 66 -0.34 -1.50 23.96
C ARG A 66 -1.67 -1.75 24.66
N LYS A 67 -2.73 -1.07 24.23
CA LYS A 67 -4.09 -1.19 24.77
C LYS A 67 -5.09 -1.19 23.63
N ALA A 68 -6.27 -1.75 23.89
CA ALA A 68 -7.35 -1.70 22.91
C ALA A 68 -7.78 -0.26 22.63
N CYS A 69 -7.90 0.09 21.35
CA CYS A 69 -8.21 1.45 20.92
C CYS A 69 -8.86 1.52 19.55
N GLU A 70 -9.45 2.67 19.28
CA GLU A 70 -9.89 3.04 17.93
C GLU A 70 -8.75 3.78 17.25
N VAL A 71 -8.53 3.45 15.97
CA VAL A 71 -7.54 4.10 15.13
C VAL A 71 -8.18 4.46 13.81
N LEU A 72 -7.93 5.69 13.35
CA LEU A 72 -8.24 6.14 12.01
C LEU A 72 -6.94 6.35 11.26
N LEU A 73 -6.83 5.71 10.09
CA LEU A 73 -5.74 5.88 9.14
C LEU A 73 -6.26 6.76 8.00
N CYS A 74 -5.67 7.93 7.83
CA CYS A 74 -6.02 8.88 6.78
C CYS A 74 -4.87 8.95 5.78
N LEU A 75 -5.08 8.40 4.59
CA LEU A 75 -4.13 8.48 3.49
C LEU A 75 -4.54 9.64 2.58
N GLN A 76 -3.61 10.55 2.30
CA GLN A 76 -3.88 11.75 1.51
C GLN A 76 -2.83 11.94 0.42
N GLN A 77 -3.26 12.24 -0.80
CA GLN A 77 -2.36 12.77 -1.83
C GLN A 77 -1.95 14.20 -1.46
N LYS A 78 -0.68 14.56 -1.70
CA LYS A 78 -0.28 15.98 -1.59
C LYS A 78 -0.91 16.79 -2.70
N ASP A 79 -1.05 18.09 -2.46
CA ASP A 79 -1.62 19.00 -3.45
C ASP A 79 -0.74 19.06 -4.71
N PRO A 80 -1.26 18.70 -5.90
CA PRO A 80 -0.49 18.70 -7.13
C PRO A 80 0.04 20.10 -7.49
N GLN A 81 -0.67 21.17 -7.13
CA GLN A 81 -0.23 22.54 -7.42
C GLN A 81 0.98 22.93 -6.57
N ILE A 82 1.00 22.50 -5.31
CA ILE A 82 2.14 22.70 -4.41
C ILE A 82 3.32 21.85 -4.88
N CYS A 83 3.07 20.59 -5.26
CA CYS A 83 4.14 19.69 -5.72
C CYS A 83 4.79 20.15 -7.03
N ASN A 84 4.00 20.67 -7.96
CA ASN A 84 4.48 21.09 -9.28
C ASN A 84 4.88 22.58 -9.34
N GLY A 85 4.79 23.31 -8.23
CA GLY A 85 5.16 24.73 -8.15
C GLY A 85 4.35 25.64 -9.07
N GLY A 86 3.14 25.24 -9.47
CA GLY A 86 2.37 25.92 -10.51
C GLY A 86 1.00 25.32 -10.80
N HIS A 87 0.31 25.91 -11.77
CA HIS A 87 -1.00 25.43 -12.19
C HIS A 87 -0.89 24.06 -12.87
N VAL A 88 -1.60 23.07 -12.32
CA VAL A 88 -1.76 21.75 -12.95
C VAL A 88 -3.12 21.70 -13.65
N PRO A 89 -3.22 21.27 -14.92
CA PRO A 89 -4.50 21.07 -15.59
C PRO A 89 -5.39 20.11 -14.79
N LYS A 90 -6.72 20.33 -14.81
CA LYS A 90 -7.65 19.54 -13.98
C LYS A 90 -7.53 18.03 -14.21
N GLY A 91 -7.28 17.58 -15.44
CA GLY A 91 -7.12 16.16 -15.77
C GLY A 91 -5.87 15.51 -15.18
N ASP A 92 -4.85 16.31 -14.86
CA ASP A 92 -3.54 15.83 -14.38
C ASP A 92 -3.40 15.93 -12.85
N ARG A 93 -4.47 16.38 -12.16
CA ARG A 93 -4.50 16.53 -10.69
C ARG A 93 -4.88 15.24 -9.97
N ASP A 94 -5.63 14.38 -10.64
CA ASP A 94 -6.33 13.29 -9.98
C ASP A 94 -5.45 12.04 -9.95
N LEU A 95 -4.66 11.89 -8.88
CA LEU A 95 -4.04 10.62 -8.57
C LEU A 95 -5.13 9.64 -8.10
N SER A 96 -5.18 8.46 -8.71
CA SER A 96 -6.01 7.37 -8.20
C SER A 96 -5.17 6.48 -7.29
N TYR A 97 -5.57 6.35 -6.03
CA TYR A 97 -4.83 5.62 -5.00
C TYR A 97 -5.77 5.01 -3.96
N GLY A 98 -5.24 4.11 -3.15
CA GLY A 98 -5.96 3.42 -2.09
C GLY A 98 -5.00 2.86 -1.04
N MET A 99 -5.55 2.10 -0.10
CA MET A 99 -4.80 1.45 0.97
C MET A 99 -5.41 0.10 1.30
N THR A 100 -4.54 -0.90 1.40
CA THR A 100 -4.89 -2.21 1.97
C THR A 100 -4.37 -2.24 3.41
N VAL A 101 -5.18 -2.72 4.33
CA VAL A 101 -4.79 -2.97 5.72
C VAL A 101 -4.90 -4.45 5.99
N ILE A 102 -3.80 -5.04 6.46
CA ILE A 102 -3.68 -6.47 6.70
C ILE A 102 -3.45 -6.69 8.19
N ARG A 103 -4.14 -7.66 8.77
CA ARG A 103 -3.93 -8.15 10.12
C ARG A 103 -2.73 -9.09 10.11
N VAL A 104 -1.80 -8.88 11.02
CA VAL A 104 -0.61 -9.72 11.20
C VAL A 104 -0.45 -10.07 12.67
N ARG A 105 0.35 -11.10 12.96
CA ARG A 105 0.65 -11.44 14.34
C ARG A 105 1.60 -10.40 14.95
N PRO A 106 1.50 -10.08 16.24
CA PRO A 106 2.40 -9.12 16.87
C PRO A 106 3.89 -9.50 16.79
N ASP A 107 4.20 -10.78 16.80
CA ASP A 107 5.54 -11.34 16.68
C ASP A 107 6.03 -11.48 15.22
N GLU A 108 5.12 -11.35 14.26
CA GLU A 108 5.48 -11.30 12.84
C GLU A 108 6.08 -9.93 12.52
N ILE A 109 7.39 -9.94 12.31
CA ILE A 109 8.18 -8.77 11.99
C ILE A 109 8.60 -8.88 10.52
N GLY A 110 8.32 -7.83 9.76
CA GLY A 110 8.78 -7.72 8.38
C GLY A 110 7.70 -7.40 7.39
N ARG A 111 8.14 -7.30 6.14
CA ARG A 111 7.35 -6.87 4.99
C ARG A 111 6.38 -7.96 4.55
N ILE A 112 5.19 -7.54 4.14
CA ILE A 112 4.18 -8.40 3.54
C ILE A 112 4.51 -8.59 2.06
N TRP A 113 4.83 -9.84 1.71
CA TRP A 113 5.19 -10.22 0.34
C TRP A 113 3.99 -10.70 -0.48
N LYS A 114 2.97 -11.23 0.17
CA LYS A 114 1.80 -11.82 -0.47
C LYS A 114 0.54 -11.50 0.34
N LEU A 115 -0.56 -11.25 -0.36
CA LEU A 115 -1.86 -11.06 0.25
C LEU A 115 -2.53 -12.42 0.47
N HIS A 116 -2.94 -12.68 1.69
CA HIS A 116 -3.84 -13.78 2.04
C HIS A 116 -5.23 -13.17 2.31
N PRO A 117 -6.29 -13.58 1.57
CA PRO A 117 -7.61 -12.96 1.71
C PRO A 117 -8.17 -12.96 3.13
N GLY A 118 -7.85 -13.99 3.94
CA GLY A 118 -8.28 -14.08 5.33
C GLY A 118 -7.64 -13.06 6.28
N ASP A 119 -6.51 -12.47 5.87
CA ASP A 119 -5.76 -11.51 6.69
C ASP A 119 -6.12 -10.06 6.34
N VAL A 120 -6.88 -9.82 5.27
CA VAL A 120 -7.30 -8.47 4.88
C VAL A 120 -8.30 -7.93 5.88
N ALA A 121 -7.85 -6.97 6.70
CA ALA A 121 -8.71 -6.29 7.67
C ALA A 121 -9.56 -5.21 6.99
N HIS A 122 -9.01 -4.54 5.98
CA HIS A 122 -9.71 -3.51 5.23
C HIS A 122 -9.07 -3.26 3.87
N GLU A 123 -9.87 -2.87 2.90
CA GLU A 123 -9.40 -2.35 1.61
C GLU A 123 -10.23 -1.10 1.30
N SER A 124 -9.57 0.05 1.13
CA SER A 124 -10.29 1.30 0.90
C SER A 124 -10.91 1.38 -0.50
N GLY A 125 -10.44 0.54 -1.43
CA GLY A 125 -10.62 0.75 -2.86
C GLY A 125 -9.83 1.95 -3.38
N LEU A 126 -9.80 2.09 -4.71
CA LEU A 126 -9.21 3.23 -5.39
C LEU A 126 -10.14 4.44 -5.33
N THR A 127 -9.57 5.60 -5.07
CA THR A 127 -10.26 6.89 -5.11
C THR A 127 -9.37 7.96 -5.72
N SER A 128 -9.98 8.94 -6.38
CA SER A 128 -9.31 10.20 -6.77
C SER A 128 -9.54 11.33 -5.76
N SER A 129 -10.25 11.04 -4.65
CA SER A 129 -10.48 12.02 -3.60
C SER A 129 -9.17 12.47 -2.97
N ARG A 130 -9.14 13.67 -2.37
CA ARG A 130 -7.93 14.20 -1.70
C ARG A 130 -7.49 13.32 -0.52
N GLU A 131 -8.42 12.58 0.06
CA GLU A 131 -8.16 11.63 1.13
C GLU A 131 -9.02 10.37 1.05
N THR A 132 -8.50 9.28 1.60
CA THR A 132 -9.26 8.09 1.98
C THR A 132 -8.98 7.75 3.44
N VAL A 133 -9.99 7.26 4.14
CA VAL A 133 -9.94 7.02 5.59
C VAL A 133 -10.35 5.59 5.90
N VAL A 134 -9.54 4.91 6.70
CA VAL A 134 -9.81 3.56 7.21
C VAL A 134 -9.93 3.61 8.72
N ALA A 135 -11.06 3.11 9.25
CA ALA A 135 -11.30 2.97 10.68
C ALA A 135 -11.02 1.54 11.12
N LEU A 136 -10.22 1.39 12.18
CA LEU A 136 -9.82 0.11 12.75
C LEU A 136 -10.01 0.11 14.26
N ARG A 137 -10.18 -1.09 14.82
CA ARG A 137 -10.04 -1.32 16.25
C ARG A 137 -8.82 -2.19 16.48
N LEU A 138 -7.86 -1.66 17.22
CA LEU A 138 -6.63 -2.37 17.59
C LEU A 138 -6.79 -2.94 18.99
N ASN A 139 -6.09 -4.04 19.26
CA ASN A 139 -5.89 -4.58 20.60
C ASN A 139 -4.41 -4.98 20.80
N ALA A 140 -4.02 -5.27 22.04
CA ALA A 140 -2.63 -5.54 22.38
C ALA A 140 -2.07 -6.87 21.82
N ALA A 141 -2.95 -7.75 21.34
CA ALA A 141 -2.62 -9.04 20.77
C ALA A 141 -2.61 -9.03 19.23
N GLU A 142 -2.73 -7.85 18.62
CA GLU A 142 -2.80 -7.70 17.16
C GLU A 142 -1.84 -6.63 16.66
N ALA A 143 -1.34 -6.84 15.45
CA ALA A 143 -0.64 -5.84 14.67
C ALA A 143 -1.33 -5.71 13.31
N PHE A 144 -1.21 -4.54 12.70
CA PHE A 144 -1.69 -4.31 11.34
C PHE A 144 -0.58 -3.77 10.47
N VAL A 145 -0.63 -4.07 9.18
CA VAL A 145 0.23 -3.45 8.18
C VAL A 145 -0.64 -2.69 7.19
N ALA A 146 -0.46 -1.37 7.14
CA ALA A 146 -1.09 -0.50 6.17
C ALA A 146 -0.19 -0.34 4.94
N ILE A 147 -0.75 -0.58 3.76
CA ILE A 147 -0.03 -0.63 2.48
C ILE A 147 -0.74 0.31 1.51
N PRO A 148 -0.36 1.60 1.46
CA PRO A 148 -0.85 2.53 0.46
C PRO A 148 -0.33 2.15 -0.94
N TYR A 149 -1.17 2.26 -1.96
CA TYR A 149 -0.82 1.99 -3.36
C TYR A 149 -1.51 2.95 -4.31
N THR A 150 -0.90 3.20 -5.46
CA THR A 150 -1.51 3.89 -6.61
C THR A 150 -2.23 2.90 -7.51
N SER A 151 -3.07 3.39 -8.42
CA SER A 151 -3.86 2.56 -9.34
C SER A 151 -3.02 1.74 -10.33
N GLN A 152 -1.75 2.10 -10.54
CA GLN A 152 -0.85 1.45 -11.49
C GLN A 152 0.58 1.37 -10.93
N GLN A 153 1.30 0.34 -11.32
CA GLN A 153 2.73 0.23 -11.05
C GLN A 153 3.50 1.38 -11.72
N GLY A 154 4.55 1.88 -11.06
CA GLY A 154 5.40 2.96 -11.55
C GLY A 154 4.82 4.35 -11.38
N MET A 155 3.58 4.48 -10.91
CA MET A 155 2.99 5.77 -10.58
C MET A 155 3.59 6.32 -9.29
N GLU A 156 4.48 7.30 -9.45
CA GLU A 156 5.13 7.99 -8.35
C GLU A 156 4.33 9.23 -7.92
N ALA A 157 4.17 9.40 -6.61
CA ALA A 157 3.58 10.60 -6.05
C ALA A 157 3.88 10.69 -4.55
N PRO A 158 4.02 11.92 -4.00
CA PRO A 158 4.09 12.09 -2.56
C PRO A 158 2.70 11.96 -1.91
N PHE A 159 2.66 11.37 -0.71
CA PHE A 159 1.46 11.25 0.10
C PHE A 159 1.73 11.58 1.56
N VAL A 160 0.66 11.70 2.34
CA VAL A 160 0.70 11.85 3.78
C VAL A 160 -0.17 10.77 4.40
N LEU A 161 0.41 10.00 5.32
CA LEU A 161 -0.33 9.07 6.17
C LEU A 161 -0.48 9.71 7.55
N ARG A 162 -1.71 10.02 7.94
CA ARG A 162 -2.05 10.54 9.27
C ARG A 162 -2.79 9.49 10.06
N THR A 163 -2.53 9.42 11.35
CA THR A 163 -3.26 8.53 12.25
C THR A 163 -3.82 9.27 13.43
N PHE A 164 -5.05 8.97 13.79
CA PHE A 164 -5.71 9.45 15.00
C PHE A 164 -6.11 8.25 15.83
N SER A 165 -5.70 8.22 17.10
CA SER A 165 -5.94 7.07 17.97
C SER A 165 -6.37 7.46 19.37
N SER A 166 -7.29 6.71 19.95
CA SER A 166 -7.81 6.99 21.30
C SER A 166 -6.84 6.66 22.43
N VAL A 167 -5.74 5.96 22.12
CA VAL A 167 -4.59 5.70 23.02
C VAL A 167 -3.29 5.79 22.21
N PRO A 168 -2.11 5.93 22.84
CA PRO A 168 -0.84 5.88 22.13
C PRO A 168 -0.64 4.59 21.33
N ILE A 169 -0.24 4.74 20.07
CA ILE A 169 0.10 3.66 19.13
C ILE A 169 1.52 3.85 18.61
N GLU A 170 2.15 2.76 18.19
CA GLU A 170 3.46 2.77 17.55
C GLU A 170 3.26 2.50 16.05
N ILE A 171 3.93 3.28 15.21
CA ILE A 171 3.94 3.10 13.75
C ILE A 171 5.39 3.03 13.28
N GLU A 172 5.69 1.95 12.57
CA GLU A 172 7.00 1.69 11.98
C GLU A 172 6.86 1.56 10.48
N GLN A 173 7.63 2.35 9.71
CA GLN A 173 7.75 2.13 8.27
C GLN A 173 8.70 0.96 8.03
N LEU A 174 8.19 -0.10 7.42
CA LEU A 174 8.98 -1.30 7.12
C LEU A 174 9.98 -1.00 5.99
N PRO A 175 11.25 -1.45 6.11
CA PRO A 175 12.28 -1.18 5.12
C PRO A 175 11.84 -1.54 3.70
N ALA A 176 12.24 -0.72 2.72
CA ALA A 176 12.01 -1.01 1.31
C ALA A 176 12.77 -2.29 0.92
N PRO A 177 12.23 -3.11 -0.01
CA PRO A 177 12.95 -4.27 -0.50
C PRO A 177 14.22 -3.84 -1.22
N LEU A 178 15.32 -4.55 -0.95
CA LEU A 178 16.55 -4.41 -1.72
C LEU A 178 16.37 -5.14 -3.05
N SER A 179 16.59 -4.45 -4.16
CA SER A 179 16.58 -5.04 -5.50
C SER A 179 17.96 -4.90 -6.11
N LEU A 180 18.59 -6.02 -6.43
CA LEU A 180 19.80 -6.08 -7.25
C LEU A 180 19.43 -6.72 -8.59
N VAL A 181 19.60 -5.97 -9.68
CA VAL A 181 19.40 -6.50 -11.03
C VAL A 181 20.76 -6.96 -11.55
N VAL A 182 20.92 -8.26 -11.72
CA VAL A 182 22.11 -8.86 -12.33
C VAL A 182 21.78 -9.22 -13.78
N SER A 183 22.52 -8.65 -14.72
CA SER A 183 22.41 -9.02 -16.13
C SER A 183 23.19 -10.31 -16.40
N GLY A 184 22.59 -11.23 -17.15
CA GLY A 184 23.20 -12.49 -17.56
C GLY A 184 22.49 -13.09 -18.76
N TYR A 185 23.10 -14.09 -19.38
CA TYR A 185 22.49 -14.81 -20.49
C TYR A 185 22.72 -16.32 -20.35
N TRP A 186 21.73 -17.06 -20.84
CA TRP A 186 21.75 -18.51 -20.92
C TRP A 186 22.36 -18.90 -22.27
N THR A 187 23.58 -19.43 -22.30
CA THR A 187 24.25 -19.86 -23.54
C THR A 187 25.01 -21.15 -23.32
N GLY A 188 24.79 -22.14 -24.19
CA GLY A 188 25.55 -23.38 -24.21
C GLY A 188 25.63 -24.03 -22.83
N ALA A 189 26.83 -24.01 -22.23
CA ALA A 189 27.09 -24.61 -20.94
C ALA A 189 26.33 -23.96 -19.77
N SER A 190 25.89 -22.69 -19.87
CA SER A 190 25.12 -22.03 -18.81
C SER A 190 23.61 -22.30 -18.89
N ALA A 191 23.13 -23.04 -19.89
CA ALA A 191 21.71 -23.38 -20.08
C ALA A 191 21.38 -24.80 -19.58
N GLY A 192 21.52 -25.01 -18.27
CA GLY A 192 21.35 -26.28 -17.58
C GLY A 192 19.94 -26.88 -17.52
N GLY A 193 18.93 -26.19 -18.07
CA GLY A 193 17.54 -26.69 -18.12
C GLY A 193 16.76 -26.40 -16.83
N SER A 194 15.69 -27.17 -16.56
CA SER A 194 14.82 -27.05 -15.37
C SER A 194 15.35 -27.84 -14.17
N ARG A 195 14.78 -27.66 -12.96
CA ARG A 195 15.25 -28.30 -11.71
C ARG A 195 15.38 -29.83 -11.79
N HIS A 196 14.70 -30.46 -12.74
CA HIS A 196 14.73 -31.90 -12.96
C HIS A 196 15.79 -32.35 -13.97
N ASN A 197 16.53 -31.42 -14.60
CA ASN A 197 17.55 -31.71 -15.58
C ASN A 197 18.91 -31.87 -14.87
N PRO A 198 19.72 -32.92 -15.18
CA PRO A 198 21.02 -33.14 -14.52
C PRO A 198 21.99 -31.97 -14.60
N THR A 199 21.86 -31.13 -15.62
CA THR A 199 22.70 -29.95 -15.81
C THR A 199 22.16 -28.68 -15.13
N TRP A 200 21.08 -28.75 -14.33
CA TRP A 200 20.48 -27.60 -13.62
C TRP A 200 21.51 -26.75 -12.86
N GLY A 201 22.53 -27.39 -12.28
CA GLY A 201 23.58 -26.70 -11.54
C GLY A 201 24.46 -25.77 -12.38
N SER A 202 24.44 -25.89 -13.70
CA SER A 202 25.18 -25.01 -14.62
C SER A 202 24.47 -23.69 -14.90
N ASN A 203 23.25 -23.53 -14.40
CA ASN A 203 22.48 -22.30 -14.50
C ASN A 203 23.14 -21.15 -13.71
N PRO A 204 23.24 -19.91 -14.25
CA PRO A 204 23.69 -18.76 -13.46
C PRO A 204 22.88 -18.66 -12.15
N GLN A 205 23.60 -18.60 -11.02
CA GLN A 205 23.06 -18.52 -9.65
C GLN A 205 23.21 -17.11 -9.10
#